data_AF-A0A261A9Y5-F1
#
_entry.id   AF-A0A261A9Y5-F1
#
_cell.length_a   1.000
_cell.length_b   1.000
_cell.length_c   1.000
_cell.angle_alpha   90.00
_cell.angle_beta   90.00
_cell.angle_gamma   90.00
#
_symmetry.space_group_name_H-M   'P 1'
#
loop_
_entity.id
_entity.type
_entity.pdbx_description
1 polymer ?
#
loop_
_entity_poly.entity_id
_entity_poly.type
_entity_poly.pdbx_seq_one_letter_code
_entity_poly.pdbx_strand_id
1 'polypeptide(L)'
;MKFTLLAAAFLLAVIVTSTDAASTDGMCIMCSGLIQIPKNWKDAQELLSYGCKSLGEAADACTGMINAADLTASYPRMYIWIIRLRAIGCQKFCQ
;
A
#
# COMPACT_ATOMS: atom_id res chain seq x y z
N MET A 1 11.61 -28.52 27.92
CA MET A 1 11.07 -29.07 26.65
C MET A 1 9.57 -28.82 26.43
N LYS A 2 8.77 -28.50 27.48
CA LYS A 2 7.32 -28.25 27.33
C LYS A 2 6.97 -26.82 26.84
N PHE A 3 7.79 -25.83 27.20
CA PHE A 3 7.57 -24.42 26.84
C PHE A 3 7.94 -24.07 25.39
N THR A 4 8.91 -24.77 24.80
CA THR A 4 9.33 -24.55 23.41
C THR A 4 8.31 -25.04 22.39
N LEU A 5 7.55 -26.09 22.71
CA LEU A 5 6.45 -26.59 21.87
C LEU A 5 5.24 -25.63 21.84
N LEU A 6 4.95 -24.97 22.97
CA LEU A 6 3.89 -23.96 23.07
C LEU A 6 4.22 -22.69 22.25
N ALA A 7 5.48 -22.25 22.29
CA ALA A 7 5.94 -21.10 21.51
C ALA A 7 5.85 -21.37 19.98
N ALA A 8 6.19 -22.58 19.55
CA ALA A 8 6.08 -22.97 18.14
C ALA A 8 4.63 -23.06 17.66
N ALA A 9 3.71 -23.53 18.51
CA ALA A 9 2.28 -23.58 18.21
C ALA A 9 1.66 -22.17 18.11
N PHE A 10 2.13 -21.21 18.91
CA PHE A 10 1.66 -19.82 18.86
C PHE A 10 2.10 -19.09 17.59
N LEU A 11 3.34 -19.33 17.13
CA LEU A 11 3.86 -18.74 15.89
C LEU A 11 3.12 -19.26 14.63
N LEU A 12 2.71 -20.53 14.62
CA LEU A 12 1.94 -21.11 13.51
C LEU A 12 0.49 -20.61 13.47
N ALA A 13 -0.11 -20.26 14.61
CA ALA A 13 -1.48 -19.75 14.67
C ALA A 13 -1.63 -18.34 14.05
N VAL A 14 -0.59 -17.49 14.13
CA VAL A 14 -0.61 -16.12 13.59
C VAL A 14 -0.59 -16.09 12.06
N ILE A 15 -0.02 -17.12 11.41
CA ILE A 15 0.16 -17.14 9.94
C ILE A 15 -1.13 -17.56 9.21
N VAL A 16 -2.05 -18.27 9.87
CA VAL A 16 -3.22 -18.87 9.22
C VAL A 16 -4.47 -17.98 9.27
N THR A 17 -4.51 -16.93 10.10
CA THR A 17 -5.72 -16.11 10.29
C THR A 17 -5.77 -14.81 9.50
N SER A 18 -4.75 -14.42 8.73
CA SER A 18 -4.80 -13.21 7.90
C SER A 18 -5.53 -13.48 6.57
N THR A 19 -6.80 -13.87 6.65
CA THR A 19 -7.74 -13.76 5.52
C THR A 19 -8.67 -12.59 5.79
N ASP A 20 -8.10 -11.38 5.83
CA ASP A 20 -8.89 -10.15 5.92
C ASP A 20 -9.57 -9.92 4.57
N ALA A 21 -10.75 -10.50 4.40
CA ALA A 21 -11.66 -10.24 3.29
C ALA A 21 -12.35 -8.85 3.40
N ALA A 22 -11.67 -7.85 3.95
CA ALA A 22 -12.26 -6.54 4.29
C ALA A 22 -11.57 -5.33 3.62
N SER A 23 -10.60 -5.51 2.73
CA SER A 23 -9.80 -4.41 2.17
C SER A 23 -10.03 -4.09 0.70
N THR A 24 -11.06 -4.64 0.06
CA THR A 24 -11.42 -4.25 -1.32
C THR A 24 -11.95 -2.81 -1.37
N ASP A 25 -12.79 -2.40 -0.42
CA ASP A 25 -13.51 -1.12 -0.50
C ASP A 25 -12.58 0.11 -0.54
N GLY A 26 -11.56 0.14 0.32
CA GLY A 26 -10.55 1.21 0.35
C GLY A 26 -9.61 1.19 -0.87
N MET A 27 -9.33 0.03 -1.46
CA MET A 27 -8.49 -0.06 -2.67
C MET A 27 -9.26 0.42 -3.91
N CYS A 28 -10.57 0.20 -3.93
CA CYS A 28 -11.45 0.58 -5.04
C CYS A 28 -11.76 2.07 -5.12
N ILE A 29 -11.52 2.85 -4.05
CA ILE A 29 -11.62 4.32 -4.12
C ILE A 29 -10.67 4.90 -5.18
N MET A 30 -9.53 4.25 -5.40
CA MET A 30 -8.59 4.66 -6.44
C MET A 30 -9.18 4.42 -7.84
N CYS A 31 -10.15 3.53 -8.00
CA CYS A 31 -10.84 3.25 -9.26
C CYS A 31 -11.95 4.26 -9.59
N SER A 32 -12.53 4.91 -8.57
CA SER A 32 -13.63 5.88 -8.71
C SER A 32 -13.29 7.13 -9.54
N GLY A 33 -12.00 7.46 -9.66
CA GLY A 33 -11.55 8.72 -10.28
C GLY A 33 -11.58 9.92 -9.34
N LEU A 34 -12.10 9.77 -8.12
CA LEU A 34 -12.04 10.79 -7.07
C LEU A 34 -10.61 11.09 -6.63
N ILE A 35 -9.75 10.07 -6.62
CA ILE A 35 -8.31 10.21 -6.41
C ILE A 35 -7.61 10.19 -7.76
N GLN A 36 -7.05 11.34 -8.16
CA GLN A 36 -6.23 11.43 -9.36
C GLN A 36 -4.81 10.98 -9.04
N ILE A 37 -4.25 10.10 -9.89
CA ILE A 37 -2.83 9.74 -9.82
C ILE A 37 -2.03 10.96 -10.27
N PRO A 38 -1.13 11.50 -9.42
CA PRO A 38 -0.36 12.67 -9.80
C PRO A 38 0.60 12.38 -10.95
N LYS A 39 0.91 13.40 -11.76
CA LYS A 39 1.77 13.29 -12.95
C LYS A 39 3.26 13.53 -12.68
N ASN A 40 3.61 14.02 -11.49
CA ASN A 40 4.98 14.26 -11.08
C ASN A 40 5.23 13.66 -9.69
N TRP A 41 6.51 13.46 -9.37
CA TRP A 41 6.90 12.82 -8.11
C TRP A 41 6.52 13.65 -6.88
N LYS A 42 6.66 14.97 -6.93
CA LYS A 42 6.39 15.85 -5.77
C LYS A 42 4.95 15.71 -5.29
N ASP A 43 3.99 15.78 -6.20
CA ASP A 43 2.57 15.66 -5.87
C ASP A 43 2.23 14.22 -5.42
N ALA A 44 2.88 13.21 -6.01
CA ALA A 44 2.76 11.83 -5.58
C ALA A 44 3.32 11.61 -4.17
N GLN A 45 4.46 12.22 -3.86
CA GLN A 45 5.11 12.19 -2.56
C GLN A 45 4.18 12.78 -1.50
N GLU A 46 3.56 13.92 -1.76
CA GLU A 46 2.58 14.55 -0.86
C GLU A 46 1.37 13.63 -0.62
N LEU A 47 0.79 13.07 -1.67
CA LEU A 47 -0.38 12.19 -1.57
C LEU A 47 -0.06 10.89 -0.81
N LEU A 48 1.09 10.28 -1.08
CA LEU A 48 1.55 9.09 -0.38
C LEU A 48 1.86 9.41 1.10
N SER A 49 2.46 10.56 1.37
CA SER A 49 2.74 11.01 2.75
C SER A 49 1.46 11.27 3.54
N TYR A 50 0.42 11.81 2.88
CA TYR A 50 -0.92 11.91 3.48
C TYR A 50 -1.47 10.51 3.81
N GLY A 51 -1.34 9.56 2.88
CA GLY A 51 -1.73 8.16 3.09
C GLY A 51 -1.00 7.50 4.26
N CYS A 52 0.30 7.76 4.47
CA CYS A 52 1.03 7.19 5.60
C CYS A 52 0.44 7.55 6.96
N LYS A 53 -0.22 8.71 7.10
CA LYS A 53 -0.81 9.16 8.36
C LYS A 53 -1.90 8.22 8.88
N SER A 54 -2.53 7.43 8.01
CA SER A 54 -3.56 6.47 8.42
C SER A 54 -2.99 5.14 8.92
N LEU A 55 -1.67 4.92 8.86
CA LEU A 55 -1.04 3.63 9.15
C LEU A 55 -0.66 3.43 10.64
N GLY A 56 -1.10 4.31 11.54
CA GLY A 56 -0.83 4.20 12.98
C GLY A 56 0.66 4.12 13.28
N GLU A 57 1.11 3.07 13.98
CA GLU A 57 2.51 2.87 14.35
C GLU A 57 3.48 2.82 13.15
N ALA A 58 3.00 2.48 11.96
CA ALA A 58 3.83 2.44 10.75
C ALA A 58 3.96 3.79 10.02
N ALA A 59 3.27 4.84 10.49
CA ALA A 59 3.21 6.13 9.80
C ALA A 59 4.59 6.78 9.60
N ASP A 60 5.44 6.74 10.64
CA ASP A 60 6.77 7.35 10.60
C ASP A 60 7.70 6.62 9.63
N ALA A 61 7.72 5.29 9.67
CA ALA A 61 8.52 4.48 8.74
C ALA A 61 8.07 4.69 7.28
N CYS A 62 6.75 4.71 7.05
CA CYS A 62 6.16 4.97 5.74
C CYS A 62 6.57 6.37 5.20
N THR A 63 6.44 7.39 6.04
CA THR A 63 6.81 8.77 5.68
C THR A 63 8.31 8.90 5.41
N GLY A 64 9.15 8.26 6.24
CA GLY A 64 10.60 8.23 6.05
C GLY A 64 11.00 7.60 4.70
N MET A 65 10.38 6.49 4.32
CA MET A 65 10.61 5.84 3.02
C MET A 65 10.27 6.77 1.85
N ILE A 66 9.12 7.43 1.90
CA ILE A 66 8.66 8.32 0.83
C ILE A 66 9.56 9.55 0.71
N ASN A 67 10.00 10.13 1.83
CA ASN A 67 10.89 11.29 1.83
C ASN A 67 12.30 10.96 1.36
N ALA A 68 12.77 9.73 1.57
CA ALA A 68 14.07 9.27 1.10
C ALA A 68 14.10 8.93 -0.40
N ALA A 69 12.93 8.65 -0.99
CA ALA A 69 12.85 8.33 -2.41
C ALA A 69 12.92 9.59 -3.29
N ASP A 70 13.86 9.61 -4.24
CA ASP A 70 13.89 10.59 -5.33
C ASP A 70 13.52 9.91 -6.65
N LEU A 71 12.28 10.15 -7.07
CA LEU A 71 11.77 9.68 -8.35
C LEU A 71 11.54 10.84 -9.33
N THR A 72 12.06 12.05 -9.05
CA THR A 72 11.77 13.24 -9.86
C THR A 72 12.04 13.01 -11.35
N ALA A 73 13.18 12.37 -11.67
CA ALA A 73 13.57 12.08 -13.03
C ALA A 73 12.88 10.84 -13.64
N SER A 74 12.44 9.88 -12.83
CA SER A 74 11.91 8.58 -13.28
C SER A 74 10.38 8.52 -13.31
N TYR A 75 9.71 9.26 -12.44
CA TYR A 75 8.27 9.22 -12.24
C TYR A 75 7.47 9.54 -13.53
N PRO A 76 7.84 10.54 -14.36
CA PRO A 76 7.13 10.77 -15.63
C PRO A 76 7.18 9.55 -16.57
N ARG A 77 8.29 8.79 -16.57
CA ARG A 77 8.40 7.55 -17.35
C ARG A 77 7.63 6.38 -16.71
N MET A 78 7.50 6.39 -15.39
CA MET A 78 6.70 5.40 -14.65
C MET A 78 5.19 5.63 -14.80
N TYR A 79 4.75 6.87 -15.01
CA TYR A 79 3.34 7.26 -15.00
C TYR A 79 2.45 6.36 -15.86
N ILE A 80 2.86 6.05 -17.10
CA ILE A 80 2.05 5.18 -17.98
C ILE A 80 1.87 3.76 -17.42
N TRP A 81 2.88 3.24 -16.73
CA TRP A 81 2.85 1.92 -16.11
C TRP A 81 1.98 1.93 -14.85
N ILE A 82 2.03 3.01 -14.06
CA ILE A 82 1.17 3.21 -12.89
C ILE A 82 -0.31 3.23 -13.31
N ILE A 83 -0.66 3.96 -14.38
CA ILE A 83 -2.03 3.99 -14.91
C ILE A 83 -2.48 2.60 -15.36
N ARG A 84 -1.63 1.85 -16.07
CA ARG A 84 -1.95 0.48 -16.50
C ARG A 84 -2.14 -0.45 -15.30
N LEU A 85 -1.28 -0.35 -14.29
CA LEU A 85 -1.39 -1.17 -13.09
C LEU A 85 -2.70 -0.89 -12.34
N ARG A 86 -3.09 0.38 -12.20
CA ARG A 86 -4.39 0.77 -11.65
C ARG A 86 -5.53 0.12 -12.45
N ALA A 87 -5.53 0.23 -13.78
CA ALA A 87 -6.60 -0.33 -14.60
C ALA A 87 -6.75 -1.85 -14.40
N ILE A 88 -5.64 -2.58 -14.38
CA ILE A 88 -5.63 -4.03 -14.13
C ILE A 88 -6.13 -4.35 -12.72
N GLY A 89 -5.65 -3.62 -11.70
CA GLY A 89 -6.07 -3.79 -10.31
C GLY A 89 -7.57 -3.56 -10.13
N CYS A 90 -8.09 -2.46 -10.69
CA CYS A 90 -9.50 -2.13 -10.66
C CYS A 90 -10.35 -3.22 -11.33
N GLN A 91 -9.96 -3.68 -12.52
CA GLN A 91 -10.67 -4.76 -13.20
C GLN A 91 -10.70 -6.06 -12.38
N LYS A 92 -9.65 -6.35 -11.62
CA LYS A 92 -9.51 -7.64 -10.92
C LYS A 92 -10.15 -7.66 -9.54
N PHE A 93 -10.14 -6.52 -8.84
CA PHE A 93 -10.49 -6.48 -7.41
C PHE A 93 -11.67 -5.58 -7.07
N CYS A 94 -12.18 -4.79 -8.04
CA CYS A 94 -13.14 -3.71 -7.80
C CYS A 94 -14.34 -3.75 -8.76
N GLN A 95 -14.82 -4.96 -9.09
CA GLN A 95 -16.01 -5.15 -9.92
C GLN A 95 -17.30 -4.98 -9.11
#